data_AF-A0A0G0U2Z3-F1
#
_entry.id   AF-A0A0G0U2Z3-F1
#
_cell.length_a   1.000
_cell.length_b   1.000
_cell.length_c   1.000
_cell.angle_alpha   90.00
_cell.angle_beta   90.00
_cell.angle_gamma   90.00
#
_symmetry.space_group_name_H-M   'P 1'
#
loop_
_entity.id
_entity.type
_entity.pdbx_description
1 polymer ?
#
loop_
_entity_poly.entity_id
_entity_poly.type
_entity_poly.pdbx_seq_one_letter_code
_entity_poly.pdbx_strand_id
1 'polypeptide(L)'
;MIQAERFLAETVARLPEGSERARLAGWLQEARDYNANKKPEAASKIDLRQQTYDLLTLVRKPSEQEREVLKRRGIVFLPLETKSYAQVVSEDPDYFWSGEGELDYANIRPELRDYALPVAVEVGFNPTQLALPDSFRKSRPVQLQMIEGYSQQLQAEFPDARVVMLPSTGYAQGDRAYKVATGEVLFRNYFARALDNLSEVDAAYAGRLDPSRRFFVHTWFADDGLDFVGAVPAVVFVGNK
;
A
#
# COMPACT_ATOMS: atom_id res chain seq x y z
N MET A 1 -6.61 -4.97 19.74
CA MET A 1 -7.38 -3.99 20.56
C MET A 1 -8.45 -4.65 21.44
N ILE A 2 -9.17 -5.69 20.98
CA ILE A 2 -10.16 -6.46 21.77
C ILE A 2 -9.56 -7.08 23.06
N GLN A 3 -8.29 -7.51 23.04
CA GLN A 3 -7.61 -8.02 24.23
C GLN A 3 -7.35 -6.95 25.31
N ALA A 4 -7.12 -5.69 24.91
CA ALA A 4 -6.81 -4.60 25.84
C ALA A 4 -8.06 -4.14 26.61
N GLU A 5 -9.21 -4.03 25.93
CA GLU A 5 -10.49 -3.71 26.58
C GLU A 5 -10.93 -4.80 27.55
N ARG A 6 -10.72 -6.07 27.18
CA ARG A 6 -11.04 -7.22 28.04
C ARG A 6 -10.18 -7.21 29.31
N PHE A 7 -8.88 -6.96 29.16
CA PHE A 7 -7.97 -6.82 30.29
C PHE A 7 -8.35 -5.63 31.20
N LEU A 8 -8.72 -4.49 30.62
CA LEU A 8 -9.14 -3.31 31.38
C LEU A 8 -10.47 -3.55 32.13
N ALA A 9 -11.43 -4.23 31.50
CA ALA A 9 -12.71 -4.60 32.11
C ALA A 9 -12.53 -5.59 33.27
N GLU A 10 -11.67 -6.59 33.11
CA GLU A 10 -11.32 -7.54 34.18
C GLU A 10 -10.59 -6.85 35.34
N THR A 11 -9.75 -5.84 35.04
CA THR A 11 -9.05 -5.03 36.04
C THR A 11 -10.00 -4.14 36.85
N VAL A 12 -10.93 -3.44 36.18
CA VAL A 12 -11.96 -2.61 36.84
C VAL A 12 -12.88 -3.44 37.74
N ALA A 13 -13.19 -4.68 37.35
CA ALA A 13 -14.05 -5.58 38.12
C ALA A 13 -13.40 -6.10 39.41
N ARG A 14 -12.06 -6.13 39.47
CA ARG A 14 -11.29 -6.62 40.64
C ARG A 14 -10.92 -5.54 41.64
N LEU A 15 -11.12 -4.27 41.30
CA LEU A 15 -10.78 -3.15 42.19
C LEU A 15 -11.89 -2.90 43.21
N PRO A 16 -11.54 -2.59 44.47
CA PRO A 16 -12.51 -2.12 45.46
C PRO A 16 -13.10 -0.76 45.04
N GLU A 17 -14.27 -0.42 45.58
CA GLU A 17 -14.90 0.87 45.31
C GLU A 17 -14.02 2.03 45.80
N GLY A 18 -13.75 2.97 44.91
CA GLY A 18 -12.85 4.09 45.18
C GLY A 18 -12.53 4.90 43.92
N SER A 19 -11.77 5.98 44.12
CA SER A 19 -11.39 6.93 43.07
C SER A 19 -10.64 6.29 41.90
N GLU A 20 -9.83 5.26 42.16
CA GLU A 20 -9.07 4.54 41.14
C GLU A 20 -9.97 3.66 40.24
N ARG A 21 -10.96 2.98 40.84
CA ARG A 21 -11.98 2.23 40.09
C ARG A 21 -12.82 3.15 39.22
N ALA A 22 -13.21 4.32 39.73
CA ALA A 22 -13.97 5.32 38.98
C ALA A 22 -13.17 5.86 37.78
N ARG A 23 -11.88 6.13 37.96
CA ARG A 23 -10.99 6.60 36.89
C ARG A 23 -10.85 5.57 35.77
N LEU A 24 -10.59 4.32 36.12
CA LEU A 24 -10.42 3.24 35.14
C LEU A 24 -11.73 2.85 34.45
N ALA A 25 -12.86 2.94 35.16
CA ALA A 25 -14.18 2.79 34.56
C ALA A 25 -14.47 3.90 33.53
N GLY A 26 -14.02 5.13 33.78
CA GLY A 26 -14.08 6.24 32.83
C GLY A 26 -13.33 5.94 31.53
N TRP A 27 -12.07 5.47 31.63
CA TRP A 27 -11.28 5.08 30.46
C TRP A 27 -11.88 3.89 29.69
N LEU A 28 -12.46 2.91 30.40
CA LEU A 28 -13.17 1.81 29.76
C LEU A 28 -14.39 2.31 28.98
N GLN A 29 -15.11 3.29 29.53
CA GLN A 29 -16.26 3.88 28.86
C GLN A 29 -15.84 4.71 27.64
N GLU A 30 -14.79 5.53 27.75
CA GLU A 30 -14.22 6.26 26.61
C GLU A 30 -13.74 5.33 25.49
N ALA A 31 -13.09 4.21 25.83
CA ALA A 31 -12.67 3.20 24.85
C ALA A 31 -13.86 2.54 24.15
N ARG A 32 -14.92 2.22 24.91
CA ARG A 32 -16.17 1.67 24.36
C ARG A 32 -16.89 2.67 23.48
N ASP A 33 -16.96 3.94 23.89
CA ASP A 33 -17.61 5.00 23.12
C ASP A 33 -16.83 5.30 21.84
N TYR A 34 -15.49 5.28 21.89
CA TYR A 34 -14.62 5.35 20.72
C TYR A 34 -14.90 4.21 19.74
N ASN A 35 -15.04 2.97 20.24
CA ASN A 35 -15.35 1.81 19.42
C ASN A 35 -16.81 1.76 18.93
N ALA A 36 -17.77 2.25 19.72
CA ALA A 36 -19.17 2.33 19.33
C ALA A 36 -19.43 3.43 18.29
N ASN A 37 -18.66 4.53 18.34
CA ASN A 37 -18.68 5.58 17.32
C ASN A 37 -17.89 5.20 16.05
N LYS A 38 -17.06 4.16 16.11
CA LYS A 38 -16.61 3.42 14.92
C LYS A 38 -17.85 2.69 14.38
N LYS A 39 -18.59 3.33 13.48
CA LYS A 39 -19.66 2.68 12.73
C LYS A 39 -19.13 1.33 12.22
N PRO A 40 -19.76 0.18 12.54
CA PRO A 40 -19.46 -1.03 11.82
C PRO A 40 -19.85 -0.76 10.38
N GLU A 41 -18.87 -0.67 9.48
CA GLU A 41 -19.12 -0.68 8.05
C GLU A 41 -19.78 -2.02 7.74
N ALA A 42 -21.12 -2.00 7.66
CA ALA A 42 -21.94 -3.18 7.47
C ALA A 42 -21.51 -3.91 6.20
N ALA A 43 -21.27 -5.20 6.38
CA ALA A 43 -20.67 -6.10 5.42
C ALA A 43 -21.56 -6.36 4.19
N SER A 44 -21.11 -5.83 3.07
CA SER A 44 -20.84 -6.58 1.83
C SER A 44 -19.63 -5.90 1.17
N LYS A 45 -18.57 -5.67 1.96
CA LYS A 45 -17.38 -5.01 1.43
C LYS A 45 -16.62 -6.04 0.60
N ILE A 46 -16.64 -5.84 -0.71
CA ILE A 46 -15.65 -6.44 -1.62
C ILE A 46 -14.28 -6.27 -0.96
N ASP A 47 -13.57 -7.37 -0.72
CA ASP A 47 -12.18 -7.31 -0.26
C ASP A 47 -11.34 -6.78 -1.43
N LEU A 48 -11.25 -5.45 -1.52
CA LEU A 48 -10.50 -4.74 -2.57
C LEU A 48 -9.05 -5.22 -2.65
N ARG A 49 -8.47 -5.68 -1.54
CA ARG A 49 -7.11 -6.20 -1.52
C ARG A 49 -7.06 -7.55 -2.21
N GLN A 50 -7.90 -8.49 -1.83
CA GLN A 50 -7.96 -9.80 -2.50
C GLN A 50 -8.31 -9.63 -3.98
N GLN A 51 -9.27 -8.77 -4.30
CA GLN A 51 -9.60 -8.42 -5.67
C GLN A 51 -8.39 -7.88 -6.43
N THR A 52 -7.56 -7.04 -5.80
CA THR A 52 -6.35 -6.52 -6.44
C THR A 52 -5.35 -7.64 -6.74
N TYR A 53 -5.12 -8.56 -5.80
CA TYR A 53 -4.26 -9.73 -6.06
C TYR A 53 -4.80 -10.59 -7.21
N ASP A 54 -6.10 -10.83 -7.24
CA ASP A 54 -6.73 -11.59 -8.32
C ASP A 54 -6.59 -10.87 -9.67
N LEU A 55 -6.79 -9.55 -9.71
CA LEU A 55 -6.61 -8.72 -10.91
C LEU A 55 -5.16 -8.78 -11.43
N LEU A 56 -4.17 -8.80 -10.53
CA LEU A 56 -2.77 -8.91 -10.91
C LEU A 56 -2.45 -10.22 -11.66
N THR A 57 -3.26 -11.27 -11.49
CA THR A 57 -3.09 -12.52 -12.27
C THR A 57 -3.62 -12.43 -13.70
N LEU A 58 -4.42 -11.40 -14.01
CA LEU A 58 -5.14 -11.24 -15.28
C LEU A 58 -4.58 -10.13 -16.16
N VAL A 59 -3.46 -9.52 -15.74
CA VAL A 59 -2.93 -8.36 -16.43
C VAL A 59 -2.34 -8.76 -17.78
N ARG A 60 -2.65 -7.95 -18.79
CA ARG A 60 -2.11 -8.01 -20.13
C ARG A 60 -1.27 -6.76 -20.41
N LYS A 61 -0.46 -6.84 -21.46
CA LYS A 61 0.20 -5.65 -22.00
C LYS A 61 -0.87 -4.68 -22.56
N PRO A 62 -0.75 -3.35 -22.32
CA PRO A 62 -1.56 -2.36 -23.02
C PRO A 62 -1.34 -2.44 -24.52
N SER A 63 -2.38 -2.18 -25.30
CA SER A 63 -2.26 -1.90 -26.74
C SER A 63 -1.50 -0.60 -26.96
N GLU A 64 -0.97 -0.42 -28.17
CA GLU A 64 -0.26 0.82 -28.52
C GLU A 64 -1.17 2.04 -28.41
N GLN A 65 -2.45 1.92 -28.80
CA GLN A 65 -3.42 3.01 -28.69
C GLN A 65 -3.67 3.40 -27.23
N GLU A 66 -3.93 2.43 -26.35
CA GLU A 66 -4.09 2.67 -24.91
C GLU A 66 -2.87 3.38 -24.33
N ARG A 67 -1.67 2.88 -24.67
CA ARG A 67 -0.40 3.46 -24.23
C ARG A 67 -0.23 4.89 -24.70
N GLU A 68 -0.44 5.18 -25.98
CA GLU A 68 -0.22 6.51 -26.54
C GLU A 68 -1.23 7.53 -26.01
N VAL A 69 -2.50 7.16 -25.79
CA VAL A 69 -3.49 8.08 -25.19
C VAL A 69 -3.10 8.42 -23.75
N LEU A 70 -2.74 7.43 -22.94
CA LEU A 70 -2.36 7.66 -21.54
C LEU A 70 -1.02 8.39 -21.41
N LYS A 71 -0.09 8.15 -22.34
CA LYS A 71 1.18 8.90 -22.42
C LYS A 71 0.97 10.40 -22.62
N ARG A 72 -0.02 10.79 -23.44
CA ARG A 72 -0.40 12.21 -23.60
C ARG A 72 -0.96 12.83 -22.31
N ARG A 73 -1.38 12.02 -21.33
CA ARG A 73 -1.83 12.44 -20.00
C ARG A 73 -0.72 12.40 -18.95
N GLY A 74 0.53 12.21 -19.36
CA GLY A 74 1.68 12.14 -18.47
C GLY A 74 1.93 10.76 -17.87
N ILE A 75 1.20 9.72 -18.29
CA ILE A 75 1.41 8.36 -17.79
C ILE A 75 2.57 7.71 -18.55
N VAL A 76 3.56 7.22 -17.81
CA VAL A 76 4.67 6.43 -18.34
C VAL A 76 4.46 4.96 -18.00
N PHE A 77 4.62 4.08 -18.99
CA PHE A 77 4.53 2.64 -18.79
C PHE A 77 5.92 2.06 -18.52
N LEU A 78 6.06 1.35 -17.41
CA LEU A 78 7.30 0.77 -16.95
C LEU A 78 7.15 -0.75 -16.91
N PRO A 79 8.16 -1.52 -17.36
CA PRO A 79 8.14 -2.97 -17.26
C PRO A 79 8.41 -3.40 -15.82
N LEU A 80 7.57 -4.31 -15.33
CA LEU A 80 7.74 -5.03 -14.08
C LEU A 80 7.81 -6.53 -14.42
N GLU A 81 8.70 -7.24 -13.74
CA GLU A 81 8.97 -8.65 -13.96
C GLU A 81 8.39 -9.49 -12.81
N THR A 82 8.38 -10.81 -13.04
CA THR A 82 7.97 -11.86 -12.10
C THR A 82 9.03 -12.06 -11.00
N LYS A 83 9.43 -10.97 -10.33
CA LYS A 83 10.50 -10.95 -9.32
C LYS A 83 9.96 -10.60 -7.94
N SER A 84 10.54 -11.26 -6.94
CA SER A 84 10.32 -10.91 -5.54
C SER A 84 11.12 -9.69 -5.13
N TYR A 85 10.75 -9.05 -4.01
CA TYR A 85 11.50 -7.90 -3.52
C TYR A 85 12.97 -8.25 -3.26
N ALA A 86 13.25 -9.43 -2.69
CA ALA A 86 14.63 -9.87 -2.44
C ALA A 86 15.46 -10.02 -3.71
N GLN A 87 14.87 -10.52 -4.80
CA GLN A 87 15.54 -10.62 -6.09
C GLN A 87 15.84 -9.23 -6.67
N VAL A 88 14.90 -8.29 -6.55
CA VAL A 88 15.08 -6.91 -7.01
C VAL A 88 16.18 -6.19 -6.24
N VAL A 89 16.25 -6.39 -4.93
CA VAL A 89 17.32 -5.84 -4.07
C VAL A 89 18.68 -6.45 -4.41
N SER A 90 18.76 -7.76 -4.64
CA SER A 90 20.04 -8.43 -4.92
C SER A 90 20.64 -8.05 -6.27
N GLU A 91 19.82 -7.65 -7.24
CA GLU A 91 20.28 -7.17 -8.55
C GLU A 91 20.88 -5.75 -8.51
N ASP A 92 20.49 -4.92 -7.54
CA ASP A 92 21.02 -3.56 -7.39
C ASP A 92 21.09 -3.11 -5.92
N PRO A 93 22.00 -3.69 -5.13
CA PRO A 93 22.09 -3.43 -3.70
C PRO A 93 22.49 -1.99 -3.35
N ASP A 94 23.05 -1.23 -4.29
CA ASP A 94 23.40 0.17 -4.07
C ASP A 94 22.20 1.11 -4.21
N TYR A 95 21.19 0.70 -4.98
CA TYR A 95 19.94 1.44 -5.16
C TYR A 95 18.97 1.26 -3.99
N PHE A 96 18.95 0.06 -3.42
CA PHE A 96 18.04 -0.33 -2.35
C PHE A 96 18.72 -0.29 -0.99
N TRP A 97 17.99 0.16 0.03
CA TRP A 97 18.49 0.05 1.39
C TRP A 97 18.18 -1.35 1.89
N SER A 98 19.21 -2.15 2.06
CA SER A 98 19.13 -3.50 2.64
C SER A 98 19.32 -3.50 4.16
N GLY A 99 19.34 -2.33 4.83
CA GLY A 99 19.80 -2.24 6.22
C GLY A 99 21.25 -2.73 6.36
N GLU A 100 21.80 -2.62 7.57
CA GLU A 100 22.93 -3.48 7.96
C GLU A 100 22.37 -4.50 8.96
N GLY A 101 22.46 -5.80 8.64
CA GLY A 101 22.08 -6.90 9.55
C GLY A 101 20.57 -7.14 9.71
N GLU A 102 20.14 -7.57 10.91
CA GLU A 102 18.76 -7.95 11.29
C GLU A 102 17.69 -6.86 11.07
N LEU A 103 18.09 -5.67 10.59
CA LEU A 103 17.23 -4.54 10.24
C LEU A 103 16.80 -4.52 8.77
N ASP A 104 17.13 -5.54 7.97
CA ASP A 104 16.53 -5.73 6.65
C ASP A 104 15.06 -6.14 6.79
N TYR A 105 14.22 -5.12 6.93
CA TYR A 105 12.82 -5.21 7.28
C TYR A 105 12.05 -6.17 6.35
N ALA A 106 12.36 -6.15 5.06
CA ALA A 106 11.72 -7.01 4.08
C ALA A 106 12.27 -8.44 4.16
N ASN A 107 13.59 -8.63 4.36
CA ASN A 107 14.18 -9.97 4.40
C ASN A 107 13.73 -10.83 5.59
N ILE A 108 13.34 -10.23 6.71
CA ILE A 108 12.79 -10.98 7.86
C ILE A 108 11.29 -11.30 7.74
N ARG A 109 10.62 -10.87 6.65
CA ARG A 109 9.19 -11.09 6.39
C ARG A 109 8.99 -11.84 5.07
N PRO A 110 8.79 -13.17 5.11
CA PRO A 110 8.61 -13.98 3.92
C PRO A 110 7.54 -13.44 2.96
N GLU A 111 6.46 -12.86 3.50
CA GLU A 111 5.36 -12.28 2.71
C GLU A 111 5.81 -11.11 1.83
N LEU A 112 6.82 -10.35 2.25
CA LEU A 112 7.44 -9.29 1.42
C LEU A 112 8.59 -9.82 0.59
N ARG A 113 9.43 -10.64 1.22
CA ARG A 113 10.67 -11.13 0.65
C ARG A 113 10.42 -12.01 -0.57
N ASP A 114 9.45 -12.91 -0.46
CA ASP A 114 9.26 -14.04 -1.37
C ASP A 114 8.08 -13.84 -2.31
N TYR A 115 7.17 -12.89 -2.03
CA TYR A 115 6.10 -12.56 -2.97
C TYR A 115 6.68 -11.99 -4.26
N ALA A 116 6.44 -12.67 -5.36
CA ALA A 116 6.70 -12.19 -6.71
C ALA A 116 5.37 -11.83 -7.40
N LEU A 117 5.41 -10.82 -8.27
CA LEU A 117 4.26 -10.53 -9.13
C LEU A 117 3.91 -11.79 -9.94
N PRO A 118 2.62 -12.13 -10.11
CA PRO A 118 2.21 -13.38 -10.75
C PRO A 118 2.51 -13.40 -12.25
N VAL A 119 2.62 -12.23 -12.88
CA VAL A 119 2.93 -12.06 -14.31
C VAL A 119 3.84 -10.86 -14.52
N ALA A 120 4.70 -10.93 -15.53
CA ALA A 120 5.41 -9.76 -16.02
C ALA A 120 4.41 -8.81 -16.71
N VAL A 121 4.53 -7.51 -16.46
CA VAL A 121 3.49 -6.53 -16.76
C VAL A 121 4.10 -5.17 -17.09
N GLU A 122 3.46 -4.42 -18.00
CA GLU A 122 3.73 -2.98 -18.17
C GLU A 122 2.73 -2.18 -17.33
N VAL A 123 3.23 -1.43 -16.34
CA VAL A 123 2.41 -0.63 -15.43
C VAL A 123 2.57 0.85 -15.71
N GLY A 124 1.45 1.56 -15.82
CA GLY A 124 1.39 3.00 -15.98
C GLY A 124 1.49 3.74 -14.65
N PHE A 125 2.40 4.70 -14.55
CA PHE A 125 2.50 5.67 -13.46
C PHE A 125 2.45 7.09 -14.01
N ASN A 126 1.93 8.05 -13.25
CA ASN A 126 2.03 9.47 -13.59
C ASN A 126 3.13 10.13 -12.74
N PRO A 127 4.37 10.34 -13.24
CA PRO A 127 5.47 10.83 -12.40
C PRO A 127 5.27 12.24 -11.84
N THR A 128 4.47 13.09 -12.50
CA THR A 128 4.19 14.45 -12.02
C THR A 128 3.07 14.50 -10.98
N GLN A 129 2.23 13.47 -10.94
CA GLN A 129 1.15 13.32 -9.96
C GLN A 129 1.10 11.86 -9.49
N LEU A 130 2.20 11.40 -8.89
CA LEU A 130 2.40 9.98 -8.62
C LEU A 130 1.56 9.48 -7.45
N ALA A 131 1.17 10.34 -6.49
CA ALA A 131 0.19 10.00 -5.45
C ALA A 131 -1.12 10.78 -5.65
N LEU A 132 -2.26 10.18 -5.27
CA LEU A 132 -3.53 10.89 -5.22
C LEU A 132 -3.44 12.02 -4.17
N PRO A 133 -3.71 13.30 -4.51
CA PRO A 133 -3.46 14.44 -3.61
C PRO A 133 -4.09 14.32 -2.22
N ASP A 134 -5.33 13.83 -2.14
CA ASP A 134 -6.07 13.75 -0.87
C ASP A 134 -5.88 12.42 -0.12
N SER A 135 -4.95 11.57 -0.57
CA SER A 135 -4.74 10.23 -0.01
C SER A 135 -3.77 10.20 1.16
N PHE A 136 -2.95 11.24 1.33
CA PHE A 136 -2.08 11.39 2.49
C PHE A 136 -2.90 11.48 3.77
N ARG A 137 -2.35 10.99 4.89
CA ARG A 137 -3.04 10.92 6.19
C ARG A 137 -4.34 10.10 6.19
N LYS A 138 -4.59 9.28 5.17
CA LYS A 138 -5.72 8.33 5.14
C LYS A 138 -5.26 6.94 5.55
N SER A 139 -6.18 6.17 6.14
CA SER A 139 -5.97 4.75 6.41
C SER A 139 -5.91 3.95 5.10
N ARG A 140 -5.29 2.77 5.13
CA ARG A 140 -5.20 1.90 3.94
C ARG A 140 -6.57 1.55 3.34
N PRO A 141 -7.63 1.20 4.10
CA PRO A 141 -8.94 0.93 3.51
C PRO A 141 -9.49 2.13 2.73
N VAL A 142 -9.30 3.35 3.23
CA VAL A 142 -9.71 4.57 2.52
C VAL A 142 -8.87 4.77 1.26
N GLN A 143 -7.55 4.58 1.34
CA GLN A 143 -6.67 4.66 0.17
C GLN A 143 -7.05 3.64 -0.93
N LEU A 144 -7.39 2.40 -0.56
CA LEU A 144 -7.89 1.40 -1.52
C LEU A 144 -9.20 1.82 -2.18
N GLN A 145 -10.13 2.42 -1.43
CA GLN A 145 -11.37 2.96 -2.01
C GLN A 145 -11.12 4.12 -2.97
N MET A 146 -10.14 4.99 -2.67
CA MET A 146 -9.75 6.07 -3.57
C MET A 146 -9.17 5.54 -4.88
N ILE A 147 -8.33 4.50 -4.81
CA ILE A 147 -7.78 3.81 -5.98
C ILE A 147 -8.90 3.17 -6.81
N GLU A 148 -9.84 2.47 -6.17
CA GLU A 148 -11.01 1.88 -6.85
C GLU A 148 -11.87 2.95 -7.53
N GLY A 149 -12.15 4.07 -6.86
CA GLY A 149 -12.87 5.20 -7.45
C GLY A 149 -12.15 5.78 -8.67
N TYR A 150 -10.82 5.87 -8.62
CA TYR A 150 -10.03 6.30 -9.78
C TYR A 150 -10.03 5.25 -10.90
N SER A 151 -10.03 3.96 -10.57
CA SER A 151 -10.19 2.85 -11.52
C SER A 151 -11.49 2.98 -12.30
N GLN A 152 -12.62 3.18 -11.61
CA GLN A 152 -13.95 3.30 -12.22
C GLN A 152 -14.04 4.48 -13.20
N GLN A 153 -13.40 5.61 -12.87
CA GLN A 153 -13.32 6.76 -13.77
C GLN A 153 -12.54 6.45 -15.05
N LEU A 154 -11.41 5.77 -14.94
CA LEU A 154 -10.60 5.37 -16.09
C LEU A 154 -11.32 4.34 -16.98
N GLN A 155 -12.07 3.45 -16.35
CA GLN A 155 -12.86 2.40 -17.03
C GLN A 155 -13.97 2.94 -17.92
N ALA A 156 -14.46 4.16 -17.67
CA ALA A 156 -15.45 4.79 -18.54
C ALA A 156 -14.94 5.02 -19.96
N GLU A 157 -13.61 5.16 -20.13
CA GLU A 157 -12.96 5.35 -21.43
C GLU A 157 -12.19 4.10 -21.87
N PHE A 158 -11.57 3.40 -20.93
CA PHE A 158 -10.80 2.17 -21.18
C PHE A 158 -11.39 1.02 -20.37
N PRO A 159 -12.39 0.28 -20.90
CA PRO A 159 -13.11 -0.74 -20.14
C PRO A 159 -12.23 -1.81 -19.47
N ASP A 160 -11.07 -2.09 -20.07
CA ASP A 160 -10.09 -3.07 -19.59
C ASP A 160 -9.05 -2.47 -18.63
N ALA A 161 -9.00 -1.15 -18.48
CA ALA A 161 -8.07 -0.52 -17.55
C ALA A 161 -8.51 -0.77 -16.10
N ARG A 162 -7.56 -0.98 -15.22
CA ARG A 162 -7.76 -0.94 -13.77
C ARG A 162 -6.71 -0.05 -13.16
N VAL A 163 -7.06 0.60 -12.07
CA VAL A 163 -6.08 1.25 -11.20
C VAL A 163 -5.95 0.42 -9.94
N VAL A 164 -4.72 0.04 -9.61
CA VAL A 164 -4.42 -0.83 -8.47
C VAL A 164 -3.42 -0.20 -7.52
N MET A 165 -3.45 -0.65 -6.26
CA MET A 165 -2.35 -0.48 -5.32
C MET A 165 -1.41 -1.67 -5.51
N LEU A 166 -0.13 -1.43 -5.78
CA LEU A 166 0.81 -2.53 -6.01
C LEU A 166 1.32 -3.13 -4.70
N PRO A 167 1.70 -4.42 -4.74
CA PRO A 167 2.67 -4.97 -3.80
C PRO A 167 3.97 -4.16 -3.82
N SER A 168 4.69 -4.17 -2.72
CA SER A 168 5.94 -3.44 -2.51
C SER A 168 7.02 -3.76 -3.56
N THR A 169 7.14 -5.03 -3.97
CA THR A 169 8.00 -5.43 -5.10
C THR A 169 7.64 -4.68 -6.39
N GLY A 170 6.36 -4.46 -6.67
CA GLY A 170 5.92 -3.75 -7.87
C GLY A 170 6.34 -2.27 -7.85
N TYR A 171 6.22 -1.61 -6.70
CA TYR A 171 6.72 -0.24 -6.56
C TYR A 171 8.25 -0.15 -6.63
N ALA A 172 8.97 -1.11 -6.04
CA ALA A 172 10.44 -1.18 -6.10
C ALA A 172 10.93 -1.32 -7.55
N GLN A 173 10.33 -2.24 -8.31
CA GLN A 173 10.63 -2.46 -9.71
C GLN A 173 10.29 -1.25 -10.58
N GLY A 174 9.09 -0.68 -10.41
CA GLY A 174 8.66 0.51 -11.15
C GLY A 174 9.60 1.70 -10.91
N ASP A 175 9.99 1.92 -9.66
CA ASP A 175 10.91 3.00 -9.32
C ASP A 175 12.31 2.79 -9.92
N ARG A 176 12.84 1.56 -9.89
CA ARG A 176 14.12 1.22 -10.52
C ARG A 176 14.07 1.35 -12.04
N ALA A 177 13.01 0.86 -12.68
CA ALA A 177 12.79 0.95 -14.12
C ALA A 177 12.72 2.41 -14.57
N TYR A 178 12.04 3.27 -13.81
CA TYR A 178 12.01 4.70 -14.07
C TYR A 178 13.40 5.34 -13.99
N LYS A 179 14.21 4.96 -12.98
CA LYS A 179 15.60 5.40 -12.85
C LYS A 179 16.48 4.98 -14.01
N VAL A 180 16.36 3.74 -14.50
CA VAL A 180 17.06 3.28 -15.71
C VAL A 180 16.67 4.15 -16.91
N ALA A 181 15.37 4.37 -17.10
CA ALA A 181 14.85 5.05 -18.29
C ALA A 181 15.14 6.56 -18.33
N THR A 182 15.19 7.21 -17.18
CA THR A 182 15.19 8.69 -17.09
C THR A 182 16.41 9.28 -16.40
N GLY A 183 17.16 8.48 -15.63
CA GLY A 183 18.19 8.99 -14.73
C GLY A 183 17.62 9.62 -13.45
N GLU A 184 16.30 9.71 -13.28
CA GLU A 184 15.66 10.25 -12.08
C GLU A 184 14.89 9.18 -11.30
N VAL A 185 14.65 9.39 -10.01
CA VAL A 185 13.85 8.46 -9.21
C VAL A 185 12.35 8.78 -9.30
N LEU A 186 11.50 7.75 -9.21
CA LEU A 186 10.04 7.89 -9.30
C LEU A 186 9.46 8.41 -7.98
N PHE A 187 9.82 7.77 -6.86
CA PHE A 187 9.38 8.17 -5.52
C PHE A 187 10.28 9.27 -4.96
N ARG A 188 9.71 10.45 -4.67
CA ARG A 188 10.45 11.62 -4.17
C ARG A 188 9.79 12.16 -2.91
N ASN A 189 10.43 11.96 -1.76
CA ASN A 189 10.01 12.51 -0.46
C ASN A 189 8.74 11.89 0.16
N TYR A 190 8.33 10.70 -0.29
CA TYR A 190 7.19 10.00 0.29
C TYR A 190 7.24 8.50 -0.03
N PHE A 191 6.31 7.77 0.57
CA PHE A 191 6.11 6.34 0.37
C PHE A 191 4.72 6.04 -0.19
N ALA A 192 4.65 5.08 -1.11
CA ALA A 192 3.39 4.42 -1.44
C ALA A 192 2.99 3.51 -0.28
N ARG A 193 1.73 3.54 0.11
CA ARG A 193 1.15 2.39 0.83
C ARG A 193 1.13 1.20 -0.13
N ALA A 194 1.71 0.08 0.30
CA ALA A 194 1.73 -1.14 -0.48
C ALA A 194 0.56 -2.05 -0.12
N LEU A 195 0.22 -2.94 -1.06
CA LEU A 195 -0.86 -3.92 -0.91
C LEU A 195 -0.55 -4.99 0.15
N ASP A 196 0.74 -5.23 0.43
CA ASP A 196 1.19 -6.29 1.33
C ASP A 196 0.69 -6.07 2.77
N ASN A 197 0.12 -7.12 3.36
CA ASN A 197 -0.13 -7.18 4.79
C ASN A 197 1.04 -7.86 5.48
N LEU A 198 1.44 -7.30 6.61
CA LEU A 198 2.47 -7.88 7.47
C LEU A 198 1.85 -8.41 8.76
N SER A 199 0.74 -7.81 9.17
CA SER A 199 -0.12 -8.30 10.24
C SER A 199 -1.55 -7.81 9.99
N GLU A 200 -2.45 -8.05 10.95
CA GLU A 200 -3.78 -7.45 10.96
C GLU A 200 -3.74 -5.93 11.16
N VAL A 201 -2.69 -5.41 11.81
CA VAL A 201 -2.56 -3.99 12.17
C VAL A 201 -1.53 -3.23 11.34
N ASP A 202 -0.63 -3.94 10.66
CA ASP A 202 0.52 -3.36 9.96
C ASP A 202 0.42 -3.51 8.44
N ALA A 203 0.83 -2.46 7.74
CA ALA A 203 0.98 -2.45 6.30
C ALA A 203 2.42 -2.17 5.89
N ALA A 204 2.82 -2.71 4.74
CA ALA A 204 4.04 -2.29 4.09
C ALA A 204 3.87 -0.94 3.38
N TYR A 205 4.96 -0.24 3.20
CA TYR A 205 5.04 0.92 2.32
C TYR A 205 6.41 0.96 1.68
N ALA A 206 6.46 1.53 0.49
CA ALA A 206 7.62 1.46 -0.39
C ALA A 206 7.94 2.85 -0.94
N GLY A 207 9.20 3.26 -0.85
CA GLY A 207 9.60 4.61 -1.27
C GLY A 207 10.87 5.11 -0.61
N ARG A 208 10.97 6.44 -0.48
CA ARG A 208 12.11 7.13 0.12
C ARG A 208 11.74 8.52 0.62
N LEU A 209 12.42 8.96 1.68
CA LEU A 209 12.25 10.30 2.27
C LEU A 209 12.92 11.43 1.49
N ASP A 210 13.87 11.11 0.60
CA ASP A 210 14.60 12.10 -0.19
C ASP A 210 15.14 11.43 -1.47
N PRO A 211 15.19 12.11 -2.64
CA PRO A 211 15.68 11.53 -3.89
C PRO A 211 17.13 10.99 -3.87
N SER A 212 17.98 11.50 -2.98
CA SER A 212 19.36 11.02 -2.79
C SER A 212 19.44 9.75 -1.93
N ARG A 213 18.35 9.39 -1.24
CA ARG A 213 18.29 8.20 -0.40
C ARG A 213 17.94 6.96 -1.22
N ARG A 214 18.47 5.84 -0.76
CA ARG A 214 18.13 4.50 -1.26
C ARG A 214 16.64 4.21 -1.09
N PHE A 215 16.08 3.44 -2.02
CA PHE A 215 14.69 2.97 -1.93
C PHE A 215 14.57 1.91 -0.84
N PHE A 216 13.49 1.89 -0.07
CA PHE A 216 13.28 0.84 0.92
C PHE A 216 11.82 0.54 1.20
N VAL A 217 11.60 -0.60 1.85
CA VAL A 217 10.31 -1.05 2.36
C VAL A 217 10.37 -1.13 3.89
N HIS A 218 9.37 -0.57 4.57
CA HIS A 218 9.26 -0.64 6.03
C HIS A 218 7.78 -0.77 6.43
N THR A 219 7.47 -0.80 7.73
CA THR A 219 6.11 -0.83 8.28
C THR A 219 5.71 0.23 9.28
N TRP A 220 4.40 0.46 9.28
CA TRP A 220 3.60 1.39 10.07
C TRP A 220 2.19 0.83 10.11
N PHE A 221 1.43 1.27 11.10
CA PHE A 221 0.04 0.89 11.25
C PHE A 221 -0.75 1.18 9.98
N ALA A 222 -1.58 0.21 9.59
CA ALA A 222 -2.42 0.28 8.40
C ALA A 222 -3.56 1.29 8.55
N ASP A 223 -4.00 1.51 9.79
CA ASP A 223 -5.07 2.45 10.14
C ASP A 223 -4.56 3.88 10.36
N ASP A 224 -3.26 4.04 10.63
CA ASP A 224 -2.67 5.36 10.85
C ASP A 224 -2.33 6.03 9.52
N GLY A 225 -2.93 7.20 9.33
CA GLY A 225 -2.55 8.12 8.29
C GLY A 225 -1.24 8.82 8.62
N LEU A 226 -0.31 8.85 7.67
CA LEU A 226 0.95 9.61 7.77
C LEU A 226 1.05 10.64 6.64
N ASP A 227 1.70 11.76 6.95
CA ASP A 227 1.83 12.93 6.06
C ASP A 227 2.64 12.63 4.79
N PHE A 228 3.49 11.61 4.85
CA PHE A 228 4.38 11.19 3.76
C PHE A 228 4.02 9.80 3.22
N VAL A 229 2.82 9.27 3.52
CA VAL A 229 2.33 8.00 2.97
C VAL A 229 1.05 8.22 2.21
N GLY A 230 1.09 8.00 0.89
CA GLY A 230 -0.03 8.23 -0.02
C GLY A 230 -0.43 6.98 -0.79
N ALA A 231 -1.61 7.05 -1.41
CA ALA A 231 -2.07 6.08 -2.39
C ALA A 231 -1.43 6.39 -3.75
N VAL A 232 -0.61 5.47 -4.26
CA VAL A 232 0.05 5.60 -5.57
C VAL A 232 -0.68 4.73 -6.58
N PRO A 233 -1.46 5.34 -7.50
CA PRO A 233 -2.17 4.60 -8.54
C PRO A 233 -1.20 3.98 -9.55
N ALA A 234 -1.35 2.68 -9.75
CA ALA A 234 -0.74 1.94 -10.83
C ALA A 234 -1.80 1.56 -11.86
N VAL A 235 -1.67 2.06 -13.08
CA VAL A 235 -2.57 1.73 -14.18
C VAL A 235 -2.14 0.42 -14.81
N VAL A 236 -3.06 -0.53 -14.86
CA VAL A 236 -2.86 -1.85 -15.48
C VAL A 236 -3.99 -2.14 -16.44
N PHE A 237 -3.79 -3.05 -17.40
CA PHE A 237 -4.84 -3.49 -18.32
C PHE A 237 -5.11 -4.96 -18.11
N VAL A 238 -6.36 -5.35 -17.91
CA VAL A 238 -6.71 -6.75 -17.67
C VAL A 238 -7.23 -7.40 -18.96
N GLY A 239 -6.88 -8.66 -19.16
CA GLY A 239 -7.48 -9.50 -20.19
C GLY A 239 -8.78 -10.13 -19.68
N ASN A 240 -9.71 -10.40 -20.58
CA ASN A 240 -10.84 -11.28 -20.26
C ASN A 240 -10.33 -12.72 -20.11
N LYS A 241 -10.82 -13.43 -19.08
CA LYS A 241 -10.67 -14.89 -18.99
C LYS A 241 -11.47 -15.58 -20.08
#